data_AF-A0A357YJH8-F1
#
_entry.id   AF-A0A357YJH8-F1
#
_cell.length_a   1.000
_cell.length_b   1.000
_cell.length_c   1.000
_cell.angle_alpha   90.00
_cell.angle_beta   90.00
_cell.angle_gamma   90.00
#
_symmetry.space_group_name_H-M   'P 1'
#
loop_
_entity.id
_entity.type
_entity.pdbx_description
1 polymer ?
#
loop_
_entity_poly.entity_id
_entity_poly.type
_entity_poly.pdbx_seq_one_letter_code
_entity_poly.pdbx_strand_id
1 'polypeptide(L)'
;GMPLTTTVEDRERFPVRLRYPRELRENPDELAKLIIPTATGAQIPLGDVTDITYTRGAQMIQSENTYLIGYVIFDKVEGKAEVDVVHDAQNVLNEKIRNGEMLLPKGVSFTFAGNYEQQARAAQRLAIIIPISLLVILLILYFQFKTITASIIHFSGIFVALAGGFILLWLYGEPWFMNFDIGGMNIRDMFNMQPINLSIAVWVGFIALFGIATDDGVLMGTYIHDAFLERDPQTMDEVRETVVFAGKKRVRPAVMTTATTLIALLPVLTSTGKGSEIMVPMSIPTFGGMVIQMMTMFIVPILQCWWREGVIRKKEKQQAKITDYENI
;
A
#
# COMPACT_ATOMS: atom_id res chain seq x y z
N GLY A 1 8.51 50.30 15.24
CA GLY A 1 8.99 51.51 14.57
C GLY A 1 8.22 51.64 13.28
N MET A 2 7.66 52.81 13.03
CA MET A 2 6.89 53.06 11.82
C MET A 2 7.88 53.45 10.70
N PRO A 3 7.78 52.84 9.51
CA PRO A 3 8.57 53.30 8.36
C PRO A 3 8.09 54.70 7.96
N LEU A 4 9.02 55.65 7.82
CA LEU A 4 8.71 57.02 7.40
C LEU A 4 9.08 57.25 5.94
N THR A 5 10.26 56.79 5.55
CA THR A 5 10.79 56.94 4.20
C THR A 5 11.80 55.83 3.92
N THR A 6 12.35 55.80 2.71
CA THR A 6 13.37 54.84 2.30
C THR A 6 14.54 55.62 1.69
N THR A 7 15.77 55.39 2.14
CA THR A 7 16.95 55.91 1.44
C THR A 7 17.20 55.07 0.19
N VAL A 8 17.70 55.71 -0.86
CA VAL A 8 18.15 55.03 -2.08
C VAL A 8 19.66 55.19 -2.12
N GLU A 9 20.36 54.07 -2.02
CA GLU A 9 21.82 54.00 -1.99
C GLU A 9 22.25 53.13 -3.17
N ASP A 10 22.56 53.78 -4.29
CA ASP A 10 22.75 53.16 -5.61
C ASP A 10 21.53 52.33 -6.07
N ARG A 11 21.64 51.01 -6.06
CA ARG A 11 20.54 50.09 -6.42
C ARG A 11 19.80 49.55 -5.20
N GLU A 12 20.30 49.80 -4.00
CA GLU A 12 19.72 49.31 -2.75
C GLU A 12 18.78 50.34 -2.13
N ARG A 13 17.80 49.85 -1.36
CA ARG A 13 16.79 50.68 -0.71
C ARG A 13 16.68 50.29 0.75
N PHE A 14 16.97 51.23 1.65
CA PHE A 14 16.92 50.99 3.10
C PHE A 14 15.79 51.76 3.78
N PRO A 15 14.94 51.10 4.59
CA PRO A 15 13.83 51.77 5.27
C PRO A 15 14.32 52.60 6.47
N VAL A 16 13.97 53.89 6.50
CA VAL A 16 14.16 54.77 7.65
C VAL A 16 12.92 54.69 8.55
N ARG A 17 13.12 54.35 9.83
CA ARG A 17 12.03 54.13 10.79
C ARG A 17 12.17 55.04 12.00
N LEU A 18 11.09 55.67 12.41
CA LEU A 18 11.02 56.41 13.68
C LEU A 18 10.49 55.51 14.79
N ARG A 19 11.12 55.59 15.97
CA ARG A 19 10.75 54.81 17.15
C ARG A 19 11.34 55.44 18.41
N TYR A 20 10.60 55.42 19.51
CA TYR A 20 11.15 55.73 20.84
C TYR A 20 12.27 54.75 21.25
N PRO A 21 13.21 55.19 22.11
CA PRO A 21 14.19 54.34 22.78
C PRO A 21 13.55 53.10 23.41
N ARG A 22 14.29 51.99 23.47
CA ARG A 22 13.76 50.70 23.93
C ARG A 22 13.28 50.74 25.38
N GLU A 23 14.03 51.42 26.24
CA GLU A 23 13.78 51.53 27.69
C GLU A 23 12.40 52.10 28.02
N LEU A 24 11.89 53.02 27.20
CA LEU A 24 10.58 53.67 27.41
C LEU A 24 9.37 52.83 26.96
N ARG A 25 9.58 51.57 26.55
CA ARG A 25 8.53 50.75 25.92
C ARG A 25 8.71 49.24 26.13
N GLU A 26 9.41 48.85 27.20
CA GLU A 26 9.59 47.43 27.54
C GLU A 26 8.42 46.85 28.31
N ASN A 27 7.74 47.65 29.13
CA ASN A 27 6.64 47.21 29.98
C ASN A 27 5.46 48.22 29.92
N PRO A 28 4.27 47.84 30.41
CA PRO A 28 3.09 48.69 30.39
C PRO A 28 3.26 49.97 31.20
N ASP A 29 3.98 49.93 32.33
CA ASP A 29 4.18 51.07 33.22
C ASP A 29 5.01 52.18 32.55
N GLU A 30 6.05 51.81 31.80
CA GLU A 30 6.86 52.76 31.03
C GLU A 30 6.09 53.28 29.80
N LEU A 31 5.30 52.41 29.16
CA LEU A 31 4.42 52.85 28.07
C LEU A 31 3.38 53.88 28.55
N ALA A 32 2.83 53.71 29.75
CA ALA A 32 1.86 54.65 30.32
C ALA A 32 2.46 56.05 30.57
N LYS A 33 3.76 56.13 30.88
CA LYS A 33 4.48 57.40 31.09
C LYS A 33 4.88 58.12 29.79
N LEU A 34 4.69 57.51 28.62
CA LEU A 34 5.06 58.12 27.35
C LEU A 34 4.28 59.41 27.12
N ILE A 35 5.00 60.51 26.89
CA ILE A 35 4.39 61.81 26.66
C ILE A 35 3.91 61.92 25.22
N ILE A 36 2.64 62.30 25.06
CA ILE A 36 2.01 62.61 23.77
C ILE A 36 1.55 64.07 23.73
N PRO A 37 1.76 64.78 22.60
CA PRO A 37 1.25 66.13 22.43
C PRO A 37 -0.24 66.12 22.09
N THR A 38 -1.02 66.98 22.74
CA THR A 38 -2.42 67.24 22.39
C THR A 38 -2.51 68.23 21.22
N ALA A 39 -3.69 68.35 20.61
CA ALA A 39 -3.94 69.34 19.55
C ALA A 39 -3.73 70.80 20.01
N THR A 40 -3.82 71.05 21.32
CA THR A 40 -3.56 72.36 21.93
C THR A 40 -2.10 72.58 22.30
N GLY A 41 -1.22 71.60 22.05
CA GLY A 41 0.21 71.64 22.36
C GLY A 41 0.55 71.24 23.81
N ALA A 42 -0.45 70.90 24.64
CA ALA A 42 -0.20 70.36 25.97
C ALA A 42 0.42 68.96 25.88
N GLN A 43 1.28 68.61 26.81
CA GLN A 43 1.94 67.31 26.86
C GLN A 43 1.33 66.49 27.99
N ILE A 44 0.75 65.33 27.65
CA ILE A 44 0.11 64.44 28.63
C ILE A 44 0.70 63.02 28.51
N PRO A 45 0.82 62.26 29.62
CA PRO A 45 1.13 60.84 29.60
C PRO A 45 0.10 60.02 28.82
N LEU A 46 0.54 58.95 28.17
CA LEU A 46 -0.33 58.02 27.44
C LEU A 46 -1.36 57.34 28.38
N GLY A 47 -0.98 57.08 29.63
CA GLY A 47 -1.86 56.48 30.63
C GLY A 47 -3.06 57.34 31.01
N ASP A 48 -3.02 58.67 30.80
CA ASP A 48 -4.15 59.56 31.09
C ASP A 48 -5.27 59.44 30.04
N VAL A 49 -5.00 58.79 28.90
CA VAL A 49 -5.94 58.64 27.78
C VAL A 49 -6.24 57.19 27.40
N THR A 50 -5.49 56.21 27.90
CA THR A 50 -5.71 54.79 27.59
C THR A 50 -5.24 53.84 28.69
N ASP A 51 -5.98 52.75 28.88
CA ASP A 51 -5.61 51.66 29.78
C ASP A 51 -4.76 50.61 29.06
N ILE A 52 -3.59 50.31 29.61
CA ILE A 52 -2.65 49.32 29.04
C ILE A 52 -2.68 48.06 29.91
N THR A 53 -3.22 46.96 29.37
CA THR A 53 -3.35 45.68 30.07
C THR A 53 -2.81 44.51 29.25
N TYR A 54 -2.33 43.48 29.94
CA TYR A 54 -1.98 42.21 29.30
C TYR A 54 -3.22 41.33 29.15
N THR A 55 -3.53 40.97 27.90
CA THR A 55 -4.61 40.05 27.58
C THR A 55 -4.06 38.81 26.88
N ARG A 56 -4.69 37.65 27.12
CA ARG A 56 -4.40 36.44 26.35
C ARG A 56 -5.14 36.54 25.02
N GLY A 57 -4.43 36.32 23.93
CA GLY A 57 -4.99 36.32 22.58
C GLY A 57 -4.43 35.18 21.75
N ALA A 58 -5.06 34.91 20.60
CA ALA A 58 -4.56 33.94 19.64
C ALA A 58 -3.22 34.43 19.07
N GLN A 59 -2.19 33.59 19.12
CA GLN A 59 -0.89 33.89 18.49
C GLN A 59 -0.98 33.83 16.96
N MET A 60 -1.82 32.92 16.45
CA MET A 60 -2.09 32.74 15.04
C MET A 60 -3.53 32.29 14.87
N ILE A 61 -4.22 32.87 13.90
CA ILE A 61 -5.56 32.45 13.49
C ILE A 61 -5.40 31.71 12.18
N GLN A 62 -5.68 30.40 12.20
CA GLN A 62 -5.63 29.56 11.01
C GLN A 62 -7.04 29.23 10.55
N SER A 63 -7.23 29.23 9.24
CA SER A 63 -8.48 28.88 8.61
C SER A 63 -8.25 28.00 7.39
N GLU A 64 -9.19 27.10 7.15
CA GLU A 64 -9.23 26.24 5.97
C GLU A 64 -10.67 26.19 5.48
N ASN A 65 -10.88 26.42 4.17
CA ASN A 65 -12.21 26.48 3.55
C ASN A 65 -13.21 27.39 4.29
N THR A 66 -12.75 28.54 4.77
CA THR A 66 -13.54 29.55 5.54
C THR A 66 -13.89 29.13 6.98
N TYR A 67 -13.50 27.94 7.43
CA TYR A 67 -13.66 27.51 8.82
C TYR A 67 -12.38 27.80 9.62
N LEU A 68 -12.55 28.20 10.88
CA LEU A 68 -11.44 28.27 11.83
C LEU A 68 -11.03 26.86 12.23
N ILE A 69 -9.73 26.58 12.21
CA ILE A 69 -9.19 25.26 12.50
C ILE A 69 -8.19 25.30 13.65
N GLY A 70 -8.16 24.20 14.41
CA GLY A 70 -7.15 23.94 15.43
C GLY A 70 -6.55 22.56 15.19
N TYR A 71 -5.23 22.51 15.03
CA TYR A 71 -4.53 21.24 14.83
C TYR A 71 -4.21 20.58 16.17
N VAL A 72 -4.60 19.31 16.29
CA VAL A 72 -4.13 18.41 17.35
C VAL A 72 -3.21 17.40 16.68
N ILE A 73 -1.91 17.55 16.92
CA ILE A 73 -0.88 16.71 16.32
C ILE A 73 -0.53 15.61 17.32
N PHE A 74 -0.59 14.36 16.87
CA PHE A 74 -0.15 13.19 17.59
C PHE A 74 0.48 12.21 16.60
N ASP A 75 1.32 11.32 17.10
CA ASP A 75 2.01 10.32 16.29
C ASP A 75 1.51 8.91 16.64
N LYS A 76 1.76 7.95 15.75
CA LYS A 76 1.44 6.54 15.95
C LYS A 76 2.36 5.93 17.01
N VAL A 77 1.85 4.94 17.73
CA VAL A 77 2.65 4.12 18.63
C VAL A 77 3.55 3.19 17.80
N GLU A 78 4.75 2.88 18.29
CA GLU A 78 5.63 1.89 17.66
C GLU A 78 4.92 0.54 17.47
N GLY A 79 5.16 -0.12 16.33
CA GLY A 79 4.54 -1.40 15.99
C GLY A 79 3.08 -1.34 15.50
N LYS A 80 2.38 -0.20 15.60
CA LYS A 80 1.05 -0.03 14.99
C LYS A 80 1.11 0.67 13.64
N ALA A 81 0.20 0.28 12.73
CA ALA A 81 -0.02 0.97 11.47
C ALA A 81 -0.78 2.28 11.70
N GLU A 82 -0.51 3.29 10.88
CA GLU A 82 -1.12 4.62 11.02
C GLU A 82 -2.65 4.58 10.88
N VAL A 83 -3.15 3.80 9.91
CA VAL A 83 -4.58 3.60 9.66
C VAL A 83 -5.29 3.00 10.87
N ASP A 84 -4.67 2.02 11.53
CA ASP A 84 -5.24 1.37 12.71
C ASP A 84 -5.31 2.33 13.90
N VAL A 85 -4.27 3.15 14.12
CA VAL A 85 -4.26 4.15 15.20
C VAL A 85 -5.36 5.19 14.99
N VAL A 86 -5.59 5.64 13.77
CA VAL A 86 -6.67 6.59 13.46
C VAL A 86 -8.05 5.94 13.66
N HIS A 87 -8.24 4.68 13.26
CA HIS A 87 -9.48 3.96 13.53
C HIS A 87 -9.73 3.75 15.02
N ASP A 88 -8.70 3.35 15.78
CA ASP A 88 -8.76 3.21 17.24
C ASP A 88 -9.13 4.56 17.88
N ALA A 89 -8.47 5.65 17.49
CA ALA A 89 -8.74 6.99 18.01
C ALA A 89 -10.15 7.48 17.67
N GLN A 90 -10.61 7.26 16.43
CA GLN A 90 -11.97 7.59 16.00
C GLN A 90 -13.01 6.82 16.82
N ASN A 91 -12.79 5.53 17.07
CA ASN A 91 -13.68 4.70 17.86
C ASN A 91 -13.78 5.19 19.31
N VAL A 92 -12.64 5.49 19.93
CA VAL A 92 -12.58 6.04 21.30
C VAL A 92 -13.28 7.40 21.39
N LEU A 93 -13.07 8.30 20.42
CA LEU A 93 -13.74 9.61 20.40
C LEU A 93 -15.25 9.45 20.23
N ASN A 94 -15.68 8.59 19.31
CA ASN A 94 -17.11 8.32 19.09
C ASN A 94 -17.77 7.72 20.33
N GLU A 95 -17.10 6.82 21.03
CA GLU A 95 -17.59 6.23 22.27
C GLU A 95 -17.73 7.29 23.38
N LYS A 96 -16.70 8.13 23.59
CA LYS A 96 -16.75 9.22 24.59
C LYS A 96 -17.81 10.26 24.28
N ILE A 97 -18.06 10.54 23.00
CA ILE A 97 -19.14 11.43 22.56
C ILE A 97 -20.51 10.79 22.85
N ARG A 98 -20.68 9.50 22.55
CA ARG A 98 -21.93 8.76 22.81
C ARG A 98 -22.24 8.63 24.30
N ASN A 99 -21.22 8.42 25.12
CA ASN A 99 -21.37 8.26 26.57
C ASN A 99 -21.51 9.60 27.30
N GLY A 100 -21.37 10.73 26.60
CA GLY A 100 -21.51 12.08 27.16
C GLY A 100 -20.29 12.59 27.94
N GLU A 101 -19.18 11.83 27.96
CA GLU A 101 -17.91 12.27 28.55
C GLU A 101 -17.27 13.40 27.76
N MET A 102 -17.48 13.42 26.44
CA MET A 102 -17.00 14.47 25.55
C MET A 102 -18.16 15.19 24.87
N LEU A 103 -18.36 16.46 25.23
CA LEU A 103 -19.38 17.31 24.63
C LEU A 103 -18.77 18.10 23.47
N LEU A 104 -19.18 17.79 22.24
CA LEU A 104 -18.81 18.55 21.06
C LEU A 104 -19.81 19.71 20.86
N PRO A 105 -19.40 20.98 20.95
CA PRO A 105 -20.31 22.11 20.75
C PRO A 105 -20.93 22.11 19.35
N LYS A 106 -22.17 22.60 19.24
CA LYS A 106 -22.84 22.72 17.93
C LYS A 106 -22.01 23.63 17.01
N GLY A 107 -21.73 23.15 15.80
CA GLY A 107 -20.92 23.88 14.81
C GLY A 107 -19.43 23.58 14.85
N VAL A 108 -18.95 22.76 15.78
CA VAL A 108 -17.58 22.23 15.78
C VAL A 108 -17.59 20.83 15.16
N SER A 109 -16.72 20.60 14.18
CA SER A 109 -16.41 19.28 13.65
C SER A 109 -14.94 18.97 13.88
N PHE A 110 -14.62 17.68 13.90
CA PHE A 110 -13.23 17.22 13.84
C PHE A 110 -13.10 16.26 12.67
N THR A 111 -11.93 16.27 12.04
CA THR A 111 -11.57 15.32 11.00
C THR A 111 -10.13 14.91 11.22
N PHE A 112 -9.83 13.64 10.96
CA PHE A 112 -8.45 13.17 10.93
C PHE A 112 -7.84 13.52 9.58
N ALA A 113 -6.81 14.37 9.61
CA ALA A 113 -6.05 14.80 8.44
C ALA A 113 -4.61 14.27 8.51
N GLY A 114 -3.90 14.29 7.38
CA GLY A 114 -2.51 13.85 7.27
C GLY A 114 -2.32 12.68 6.30
N ASN A 115 -1.28 11.88 6.50
CA ASN A 115 -0.94 10.77 5.62
C ASN A 115 -2.03 9.68 5.59
N TYR A 116 -2.77 9.52 6.69
CA TYR A 116 -3.97 8.69 6.77
C TYR A 116 -4.94 8.90 5.61
N GLU A 117 -5.25 10.16 5.23
CA GLU A 117 -6.22 10.42 4.16
C GLU A 117 -5.73 9.85 2.82
N GLN A 118 -4.44 10.00 2.54
CA GLN A 118 -3.83 9.47 1.32
C GLN A 118 -3.78 7.94 1.32
N GLN A 119 -3.47 7.33 2.48
CA GLN A 119 -3.47 5.88 2.64
C GLN A 119 -4.89 5.29 2.49
N ALA A 120 -5.89 5.90 3.12
CA ALA A 120 -7.29 5.48 3.04
C ALA A 120 -7.83 5.61 1.60
N ARG A 121 -7.56 6.74 0.94
CA ARG A 121 -7.92 6.96 -0.47
C ARG A 121 -7.27 5.92 -1.39
N ALA A 122 -6.00 5.60 -1.16
CA ALA A 122 -5.29 4.60 -1.93
C ALA A 122 -5.83 3.19 -1.69
N ALA A 123 -6.13 2.82 -0.44
CA ALA A 123 -6.74 1.53 -0.10
C ALA A 123 -8.09 1.34 -0.81
N GLN A 124 -8.94 2.37 -0.82
CA GLN A 124 -10.22 2.35 -1.56
C GLN A 124 -10.02 2.16 -3.07
N ARG A 125 -9.02 2.83 -3.65
CA ARG A 125 -8.68 2.64 -5.07
C ARG A 125 -8.17 1.23 -5.35
N LEU A 126 -7.30 0.68 -4.50
CA LEU A 126 -6.79 -0.69 -4.63
C LEU A 126 -7.90 -1.73 -4.53
N ALA A 127 -8.89 -1.51 -3.66
CA ALA A 127 -10.06 -2.38 -3.55
C ALA A 127 -10.85 -2.47 -4.87
N ILE A 128 -10.75 -1.47 -5.74
CA ILE A 128 -11.35 -1.48 -7.09
C ILE A 128 -10.36 -2.03 -8.12
N ILE A 129 -9.10 -1.60 -8.08
CA ILE A 129 -8.07 -1.98 -9.07
C ILE A 129 -7.75 -3.47 -9.02
N ILE A 130 -7.66 -4.08 -7.83
CA ILE A 130 -7.31 -5.50 -7.67
C ILE A 130 -8.35 -6.40 -8.37
N PRO A 131 -9.67 -6.30 -8.10
CA PRO A 131 -10.68 -7.06 -8.84
C PRO A 131 -10.65 -6.82 -10.35
N ILE A 132 -10.47 -5.57 -10.78
CA ILE A 132 -10.36 -5.25 -12.22
C ILE A 132 -9.16 -5.96 -12.85
N SER A 133 -8.00 -5.93 -12.20
CA SER A 133 -6.78 -6.57 -12.69
C SER A 133 -6.96 -8.09 -12.82
N LEU A 134 -7.54 -8.73 -11.82
CA LEU A 134 -7.83 -10.16 -11.82
C LEU A 134 -8.86 -10.54 -12.89
N LEU A 135 -9.87 -9.68 -13.11
CA LEU A 135 -10.86 -9.88 -14.16
C LEU A 135 -10.24 -9.73 -15.56
N VAL A 136 -9.40 -8.74 -15.78
CA VAL A 136 -8.67 -8.57 -17.05
C VAL A 136 -7.77 -9.76 -17.31
N ILE A 137 -7.06 -10.26 -16.30
CA ILE A 137 -6.25 -11.47 -16.39
C ILE A 137 -7.12 -12.68 -16.78
N LEU A 138 -8.26 -12.87 -16.10
CA LEU A 138 -9.19 -13.95 -16.42
C LEU A 138 -9.72 -13.85 -17.85
N LEU A 139 -10.00 -12.65 -18.34
CA LEU A 139 -10.42 -12.41 -19.74
C LEU A 139 -9.31 -12.73 -20.73
N ILE A 140 -8.06 -12.38 -20.45
CA ILE A 140 -6.90 -12.74 -21.29
C ILE A 140 -6.75 -14.27 -21.34
N LEU A 141 -6.85 -14.96 -20.19
CA LEU A 141 -6.83 -16.42 -20.13
C LEU A 141 -7.99 -17.03 -20.93
N TYR A 142 -9.18 -16.44 -20.84
CA TYR A 142 -10.34 -16.87 -21.61
C TYR A 142 -10.13 -16.73 -23.11
N PHE A 143 -9.57 -15.62 -23.59
CA PHE A 143 -9.29 -15.44 -25.01
C PHE A 143 -8.17 -16.38 -25.50
N GLN A 144 -7.18 -16.68 -24.66
CA GLN A 144 -6.12 -17.63 -24.98
C GLN A 144 -6.65 -19.06 -25.14
N PHE A 145 -7.40 -19.56 -24.17
CA PHE A 145 -7.82 -20.97 -24.12
C PHE A 145 -9.22 -21.25 -24.68
N LYS A 146 -9.99 -20.19 -24.99
CA LYS A 146 -11.38 -20.23 -25.46
C LYS A 146 -12.31 -21.10 -24.60
N THR A 147 -11.94 -21.36 -23.35
CA THR A 147 -12.64 -22.27 -22.44
C THR A 147 -12.58 -21.70 -21.02
N ILE A 148 -13.75 -21.52 -20.40
CA ILE A 148 -13.86 -20.99 -19.02
C ILE A 148 -13.16 -21.91 -18.02
N THR A 149 -13.35 -23.23 -18.13
CA THR A 149 -12.76 -24.20 -17.20
C THR A 149 -11.24 -24.20 -17.22
N ALA A 150 -10.63 -24.24 -18.41
CA ALA A 150 -9.17 -24.15 -18.55
C ALA A 150 -8.64 -22.82 -17.99
N SER A 151 -9.36 -21.72 -18.25
CA SER A 151 -9.00 -20.39 -17.73
C SER A 151 -9.00 -20.35 -16.21
N ILE A 152 -10.02 -20.89 -15.55
CA ILE A 152 -10.10 -20.96 -14.08
C ILE A 152 -9.00 -21.85 -13.50
N ILE A 153 -8.70 -22.99 -14.14
CA ILE A 153 -7.62 -23.88 -13.70
C ILE A 153 -6.27 -23.14 -13.75
N HIS A 154 -5.97 -22.39 -14.80
CA HIS A 154 -4.74 -21.61 -14.87
C HIS A 154 -4.75 -20.40 -13.93
N PHE A 155 -5.89 -19.73 -13.78
CA PHE A 155 -6.10 -18.66 -12.82
C PHE A 155 -5.86 -19.11 -11.37
N SER A 156 -6.10 -20.40 -11.05
CA SER A 156 -5.80 -20.95 -9.72
C SER A 156 -4.33 -20.81 -9.31
N GLY A 157 -3.40 -20.77 -10.28
CA GLY A 157 -1.98 -20.56 -10.03
C GLY A 157 -1.68 -19.19 -9.42
N ILE A 158 -2.51 -18.18 -9.68
CA ILE A 158 -2.38 -16.84 -9.10
C ILE A 158 -2.63 -16.89 -7.60
N PHE A 159 -3.59 -17.68 -7.12
CA PHE A 159 -3.83 -17.84 -5.69
C PHE A 159 -2.67 -18.53 -4.97
N VAL A 160 -2.00 -19.47 -5.64
CA VAL A 160 -0.79 -20.13 -5.12
C VAL A 160 0.34 -19.12 -4.97
N ALA A 161 0.57 -18.28 -5.99
CA ALA A 161 1.56 -17.21 -5.94
C ALA A 161 1.19 -16.17 -4.86
N LEU A 162 -0.08 -15.76 -4.77
CA LEU A 162 -0.57 -14.84 -3.74
C LEU A 162 -0.27 -15.36 -2.33
N ALA A 163 -0.54 -16.65 -2.08
CA ALA A 163 -0.22 -17.29 -0.81
C ALA A 163 1.27 -17.19 -0.48
N GLY A 164 2.16 -17.41 -1.46
CA GLY A 164 3.60 -17.24 -1.27
C GLY A 164 4.03 -15.83 -0.91
N GLY A 165 3.42 -14.82 -1.54
CA GLY A 165 3.69 -13.42 -1.19
C GLY A 165 3.29 -13.09 0.25
N PHE A 166 2.12 -13.53 0.69
CA PHE A 166 1.68 -13.35 2.08
C PHE A 166 2.51 -14.14 3.09
N ILE A 167 2.87 -15.39 2.77
CA ILE A 167 3.74 -16.22 3.61
C ILE A 167 5.09 -15.52 3.82
N LEU A 168 5.71 -14.98 2.75
CA LEU A 168 6.99 -14.31 2.90
C LEU A 168 6.87 -12.99 3.68
N LEU A 169 5.83 -12.19 3.45
CA LEU A 169 5.56 -10.99 4.25
C LEU A 169 5.41 -11.32 5.73
N TRP A 170 4.69 -12.39 6.06
CA TRP A 170 4.54 -12.87 7.43
C TRP A 170 5.89 -13.31 8.01
N LEU A 171 6.67 -14.10 7.27
CA LEU A 171 8.00 -14.55 7.69
C LEU A 171 8.99 -13.39 7.94
N TYR A 172 8.90 -12.28 7.18
CA TYR A 172 9.70 -11.07 7.42
C TYR A 172 9.43 -10.45 8.80
N GLY A 173 8.19 -10.54 9.28
CA GLY A 173 7.80 -10.07 10.62
C GLY A 173 8.24 -10.98 11.76
N GLU A 174 8.57 -12.24 11.49
CA GLU A 174 8.89 -13.22 12.52
C GLU A 174 10.38 -13.19 12.90
N PRO A 175 10.75 -13.05 14.19
CA PRO A 175 12.16 -12.92 14.62
C PRO A 175 13.04 -14.15 14.40
N TRP A 176 12.44 -15.35 14.31
CA TRP A 176 13.16 -16.62 14.14
C TRP A 176 13.55 -16.89 12.68
N PHE A 177 12.86 -16.27 11.73
CA PHE A 177 13.08 -16.51 10.31
C PHE A 177 14.42 -15.92 9.84
N MET A 178 15.22 -16.72 9.14
CA MET A 178 16.56 -16.33 8.66
C MET A 178 17.51 -15.74 9.72
N ASN A 179 17.27 -16.03 11.00
CA ASN A 179 18.11 -15.54 12.10
C ASN A 179 19.30 -16.46 12.35
N PHE A 180 20.28 -16.42 11.44
CA PHE A 180 21.53 -17.13 11.58
C PHE A 180 22.67 -16.34 10.92
N ASP A 181 23.88 -16.57 11.41
CA ASP A 181 25.07 -15.83 10.98
C ASP A 181 25.84 -16.63 9.91
N ILE A 182 26.15 -15.97 8.79
CA ILE A 182 27.08 -16.48 7.79
C ILE A 182 28.19 -15.45 7.61
N GLY A 183 29.45 -15.87 7.79
CA GLY A 183 30.61 -15.01 7.52
C GLY A 183 30.72 -13.79 8.43
N GLY A 184 30.17 -13.85 9.66
CA GLY A 184 30.22 -12.77 10.64
C GLY A 184 29.14 -11.69 10.49
N MET A 185 28.19 -11.88 9.57
CA MET A 185 27.00 -11.03 9.42
C MET A 185 25.73 -11.87 9.56
N ASN A 186 24.71 -11.31 10.20
CA ASN A 186 23.40 -11.93 10.29
C ASN A 186 22.67 -11.81 8.94
N ILE A 187 22.03 -12.89 8.49
CA ILE A 187 21.29 -12.86 7.23
C ILE A 187 20.12 -11.88 7.28
N ARG A 188 19.46 -11.70 8.43
CA ARG A 188 18.36 -10.73 8.54
C ARG A 188 18.81 -9.31 8.26
N ASP A 189 20.00 -8.95 8.73
CA ASP A 189 20.57 -7.62 8.49
C ASP A 189 20.95 -7.45 7.01
N MET A 190 21.48 -8.50 6.39
CA MET A 190 21.84 -8.48 4.97
C MET A 190 20.62 -8.25 4.05
N PHE A 191 19.46 -8.81 4.41
CA PHE A 191 18.20 -8.66 3.66
C PHE A 191 17.28 -7.57 4.22
N ASN A 192 17.78 -6.72 5.12
CA ASN A 192 17.02 -5.65 5.76
C ASN A 192 15.64 -6.11 6.28
N MET A 193 15.61 -7.25 6.98
CA MET A 193 14.38 -7.92 7.41
C MET A 193 13.76 -7.23 8.62
N GLN A 194 12.76 -6.41 8.34
CA GLN A 194 11.97 -5.70 9.31
C GLN A 194 10.47 -6.04 9.14
N PRO A 195 9.64 -5.86 10.18
CA PRO A 195 8.20 -5.93 10.03
C PRO A 195 7.71 -4.89 9.01
N ILE A 196 7.07 -5.37 7.94
CA ILE A 196 6.53 -4.51 6.88
C ILE A 196 5.02 -4.49 6.98
N ASN A 197 4.49 -3.27 7.16
CA ASN A 197 3.05 -3.05 7.14
C ASN A 197 2.52 -3.20 5.71
N LEU A 198 1.27 -3.65 5.59
CA LEU A 198 0.57 -3.71 4.30
C LEU A 198 0.40 -2.30 3.75
N SER A 199 1.26 -1.93 2.81
CA SER A 199 1.30 -0.61 2.19
C SER A 199 0.92 -0.68 0.71
N ILE A 200 0.77 0.48 0.09
CA ILE A 200 0.49 0.60 -1.35
C ILE A 200 1.60 -0.08 -2.17
N ALA A 201 2.87 0.07 -1.75
CA ALA A 201 4.02 -0.55 -2.43
C ALA A 201 3.91 -2.08 -2.44
N VAL A 202 3.50 -2.68 -1.32
CA VAL A 202 3.28 -4.13 -1.20
C VAL A 202 2.19 -4.59 -2.19
N TRP A 203 1.07 -3.86 -2.28
CA TRP A 203 0.01 -4.18 -3.22
C TRP A 203 0.42 -4.03 -4.69
N VAL A 204 1.25 -3.05 -5.01
CA VAL A 204 1.84 -2.92 -6.36
C VAL A 204 2.69 -4.16 -6.69
N GLY A 205 3.44 -4.67 -5.70
CA GLY A 205 4.15 -5.95 -5.80
C GLY A 205 3.24 -7.12 -6.13
N PHE A 206 2.10 -7.26 -5.43
CA PHE A 206 1.12 -8.30 -5.72
C PHE A 206 0.52 -8.19 -7.13
N ILE A 207 0.23 -6.98 -7.60
CA ILE A 207 -0.28 -6.77 -8.97
C ILE A 207 0.77 -7.20 -10.01
N ALA A 208 2.05 -6.87 -9.79
CA ALA A 208 3.13 -7.33 -10.65
C ALA A 208 3.26 -8.87 -10.63
N LEU A 209 3.17 -9.48 -9.44
CA LEU A 209 3.15 -10.92 -9.27
C LEU A 209 2.00 -11.59 -10.04
N PHE A 210 0.80 -11.01 -10.06
CA PHE A 210 -0.32 -11.59 -10.80
C PHE A 210 -0.01 -11.71 -12.30
N GLY A 211 0.64 -10.70 -12.89
CA GLY A 211 1.06 -10.73 -14.28
C GLY A 211 2.10 -11.83 -14.55
N ILE A 212 3.14 -11.90 -13.72
CA ILE A 212 4.23 -12.88 -13.87
C ILE A 212 3.71 -14.32 -13.63
N ALA A 213 2.86 -14.51 -12.62
CA ALA A 213 2.26 -15.80 -12.31
C ALA A 213 1.31 -16.29 -13.42
N THR A 214 0.62 -15.36 -14.08
CA THR A 214 -0.26 -15.67 -15.22
C THR A 214 0.53 -16.18 -16.41
N ASP A 215 1.68 -15.59 -16.74
CA ASP A 215 2.53 -16.01 -17.87
C ASP A 215 2.93 -17.50 -17.75
N ASP A 216 3.34 -17.91 -16.56
CA ASP A 216 3.71 -19.31 -16.27
C ASP A 216 2.49 -20.26 -16.31
N GLY A 217 1.33 -19.78 -15.87
CA GLY A 217 0.05 -20.48 -16.03
C GLY A 217 -0.36 -20.68 -17.49
N VAL A 218 -0.20 -19.64 -18.33
CA VAL A 218 -0.46 -19.67 -19.78
C VAL A 218 0.48 -20.63 -20.48
N LEU A 219 1.76 -20.61 -20.11
CA LEU A 219 2.76 -21.52 -20.65
C LEU A 219 2.35 -22.97 -20.41
N MET A 220 1.98 -23.33 -19.16
CA MET A 220 1.51 -24.68 -18.84
C MET A 220 0.27 -25.08 -19.62
N GLY A 221 -0.71 -24.17 -19.68
CA GLY A 221 -1.95 -24.40 -20.40
C GLY A 221 -1.69 -24.71 -21.87
N THR A 222 -0.79 -23.95 -22.50
CA THR A 222 -0.42 -24.15 -23.91
C THR A 222 0.27 -25.50 -24.11
N TYR A 223 1.27 -25.86 -23.31
CA TYR A 223 1.94 -27.17 -23.42
C TYR A 223 0.99 -28.35 -23.22
N ILE A 224 0.07 -28.26 -22.25
CA ILE A 224 -0.96 -29.27 -22.05
C ILE A 224 -1.89 -29.29 -23.27
N HIS A 225 -2.39 -28.13 -23.70
CA HIS A 225 -3.32 -28.06 -24.83
C HIS A 225 -2.74 -28.69 -26.10
N ASP A 226 -1.51 -28.32 -26.46
CA ASP A 226 -0.81 -28.84 -27.64
C ASP A 226 -0.58 -30.35 -27.53
N ALA A 227 -0.14 -30.85 -26.37
CA ALA A 227 0.06 -32.28 -26.16
C ALA A 227 -1.24 -33.09 -26.29
N PHE A 228 -2.38 -32.50 -25.88
CA PHE A 228 -3.69 -33.13 -26.05
C PHE A 228 -4.20 -33.10 -27.49
N LEU A 229 -3.84 -32.08 -28.28
CA LEU A 229 -4.15 -32.04 -29.72
C LEU A 229 -3.30 -33.06 -30.50
N GLU A 230 -2.04 -33.26 -30.11
CA GLU A 230 -1.14 -34.21 -30.78
C GLU A 230 -1.45 -35.67 -30.46
N ARG A 231 -1.77 -36.00 -29.19
CA ARG A 231 -1.94 -37.39 -28.73
C ARG A 231 -3.38 -37.89 -28.72
N ASP A 232 -4.37 -36.98 -28.75
CA ASP A 232 -5.81 -37.26 -28.65
C ASP A 232 -6.18 -38.43 -27.71
N PRO A 233 -5.84 -38.33 -26.41
CA PRO A 233 -5.99 -39.44 -25.47
C PRO A 233 -7.47 -39.79 -25.27
N GLN A 234 -7.83 -41.06 -25.47
CA GLN A 234 -9.21 -41.57 -25.33
C GLN A 234 -9.44 -42.28 -24.00
N THR A 235 -8.39 -42.74 -23.33
CA THR A 235 -8.48 -43.44 -22.04
C THR A 235 -7.95 -42.62 -20.88
N MET A 236 -8.37 -42.95 -19.65
CA MET A 236 -7.91 -42.24 -18.44
C MET A 236 -6.38 -42.33 -18.27
N ASP A 237 -5.78 -43.48 -18.58
CA ASP A 237 -4.33 -43.67 -18.47
C ASP A 237 -3.57 -42.84 -19.51
N GLU A 238 -4.09 -42.74 -20.74
CA GLU A 238 -3.53 -41.87 -21.78
C GLU A 238 -3.62 -40.38 -21.42
N VAL A 239 -4.70 -39.96 -20.75
CA VAL A 239 -4.83 -38.58 -20.22
C VAL A 239 -3.72 -38.30 -19.20
N ARG A 240 -3.50 -39.21 -18.26
CA ARG A 240 -2.43 -39.07 -17.25
C ARG A 240 -1.07 -39.01 -17.91
N GLU A 241 -0.80 -39.92 -18.84
CA GLU A 241 0.48 -39.96 -19.56
C GLU A 241 0.74 -38.68 -20.34
N THR A 242 -0.28 -38.16 -21.03
CA THR A 242 -0.21 -36.93 -21.82
C THR A 242 0.05 -35.70 -20.94
N VAL A 243 -0.63 -35.61 -19.78
CA VAL A 243 -0.38 -34.53 -18.80
C VAL A 243 1.05 -34.61 -18.25
N VAL A 244 1.56 -35.80 -17.94
CA VAL A 244 2.94 -35.99 -17.46
C VAL A 244 3.94 -35.63 -18.56
N PHE A 245 3.68 -36.00 -19.81
CA PHE A 245 4.53 -35.64 -20.95
C PHE A 245 4.60 -34.12 -21.13
N ALA A 246 3.45 -33.43 -21.12
CA ALA A 246 3.39 -31.97 -21.19
C ALA A 246 4.11 -31.31 -20.00
N GLY A 247 3.89 -31.82 -18.79
CA GLY A 247 4.53 -31.32 -17.57
C GLY A 247 6.05 -31.41 -17.62
N LYS A 248 6.60 -32.54 -18.10
CA LYS A 248 8.05 -32.72 -18.29
C LYS A 248 8.64 -31.70 -19.25
N LYS A 249 7.92 -31.32 -20.31
CA LYS A 249 8.39 -30.34 -21.31
C LYS A 249 8.45 -28.91 -20.72
N ARG A 250 7.59 -28.57 -19.76
CA ARG A 250 7.56 -27.24 -19.10
C ARG A 250 8.65 -27.04 -18.05
N VAL A 251 9.09 -28.09 -17.34
CA VAL A 251 9.94 -27.94 -16.13
C VAL A 251 11.11 -26.98 -16.36
N ARG A 252 11.82 -27.13 -17.49
CA ARG A 252 13.00 -26.32 -17.79
C ARG A 252 12.65 -24.83 -18.04
N PRO A 253 11.70 -24.48 -18.93
CA PRO A 253 11.21 -23.10 -19.06
C PRO A 253 10.71 -22.46 -17.75
N ALA A 254 9.89 -23.16 -16.97
CA ALA A 254 9.28 -22.60 -15.75
C ALA A 254 10.30 -22.37 -14.63
N VAL A 255 11.29 -23.26 -14.49
CA VAL A 255 12.40 -23.05 -13.55
C VAL A 255 13.28 -21.89 -14.01
N MET A 256 13.49 -21.71 -15.32
CA MET A 256 14.28 -20.60 -15.85
C MET A 256 13.66 -19.24 -15.55
N THR A 257 12.34 -19.08 -15.76
CA THR A 257 11.63 -17.83 -15.46
C THR A 257 11.68 -17.54 -13.97
N THR A 258 11.37 -18.53 -13.14
CA THR A 258 11.40 -18.39 -11.69
C THR A 258 12.79 -18.04 -11.17
N ALA A 259 13.83 -18.75 -11.60
CA ALA A 259 15.20 -18.48 -11.19
C ALA A 259 15.67 -17.09 -11.61
N THR A 260 15.37 -16.67 -12.85
CA THR A 260 15.77 -15.36 -13.36
C THR A 260 15.11 -14.24 -12.56
N THR A 261 13.80 -14.34 -12.28
CA THR A 261 13.10 -13.33 -11.47
C THR A 261 13.61 -13.29 -10.03
N LEU A 262 13.84 -14.44 -9.39
CA LEU A 262 14.39 -14.48 -8.04
C LEU A 262 15.79 -13.86 -7.97
N ILE A 263 16.69 -14.22 -8.90
CA ILE A 263 18.05 -13.66 -8.96
C ILE A 263 18.00 -12.14 -9.23
N ALA A 264 17.11 -11.67 -10.11
CA ALA A 264 16.96 -10.25 -10.42
C ALA A 264 16.46 -9.42 -9.23
N LEU A 265 15.66 -10.03 -8.34
CA LEU A 265 15.11 -9.36 -7.15
C LEU A 265 16.03 -9.42 -5.94
N LEU A 266 17.02 -10.32 -5.89
CA LEU A 266 17.96 -10.41 -4.76
C LEU A 266 18.64 -9.07 -4.43
N PRO A 267 19.23 -8.32 -5.39
CA PRO A 267 19.87 -7.04 -5.08
C PRO A 267 18.90 -5.99 -4.54
N VAL A 268 17.61 -6.07 -4.93
CA VAL A 268 16.60 -5.14 -4.45
C VAL A 268 16.28 -5.42 -2.99
N LEU A 269 16.15 -6.69 -2.61
CA LEU A 269 15.87 -7.11 -1.24
C LEU A 269 17.02 -6.80 -0.27
N THR A 270 18.26 -6.78 -0.74
CA THR A 270 19.44 -6.43 0.06
C THR A 270 19.80 -4.94 0.01
N SER A 271 18.99 -4.10 -0.64
CA SER A 271 19.30 -2.68 -0.84
C SER A 271 18.99 -1.86 0.41
N THR A 272 19.95 -1.03 0.83
CA THR A 272 19.83 -0.07 1.95
C THR A 272 19.92 1.39 1.49
N GLY A 273 20.09 1.63 0.19
CA GLY A 273 20.25 2.96 -0.38
C GLY A 273 18.96 3.78 -0.47
N LYS A 274 19.06 5.00 -1.01
CA LYS A 274 17.90 5.86 -1.29
C LYS A 274 16.87 5.13 -2.17
N GLY A 275 15.60 5.16 -1.77
CA GLY A 275 14.51 4.50 -2.49
C GLY A 275 14.29 3.02 -2.12
N SER A 276 15.17 2.42 -1.30
CA SER A 276 14.95 1.06 -0.76
C SER A 276 13.65 0.95 0.04
N GLU A 277 13.26 2.02 0.75
CA GLU A 277 12.01 2.14 1.51
C GLU A 277 10.74 1.87 0.69
N ILE A 278 10.80 2.08 -0.63
CA ILE A 278 9.67 1.81 -1.54
C ILE A 278 9.90 0.51 -2.33
N MET A 279 11.12 0.28 -2.79
CA MET A 279 11.44 -0.85 -3.67
C MET A 279 11.44 -2.21 -2.94
N VAL A 280 11.90 -2.25 -1.68
CA VAL A 280 11.96 -3.50 -0.88
C VAL A 280 10.56 -4.03 -0.59
N PRO A 281 9.62 -3.25 -0.01
CA PRO A 281 8.25 -3.73 0.23
C PRO A 281 7.51 -4.15 -1.05
N MET A 282 7.82 -3.52 -2.19
CA MET A 282 7.24 -3.89 -3.49
C MET A 282 7.79 -5.21 -4.03
N SER A 283 9.01 -5.59 -3.69
CA SER A 283 9.68 -6.78 -4.23
C SER A 283 9.41 -8.04 -3.43
N ILE A 284 9.09 -7.93 -2.14
CA ILE A 284 8.87 -9.08 -1.25
C ILE A 284 7.70 -9.97 -1.70
N PRO A 285 6.50 -9.44 -2.00
CA PRO A 285 5.40 -10.25 -2.48
C PRO A 285 5.74 -11.01 -3.75
N THR A 286 6.42 -10.33 -4.69
CA THR A 286 6.86 -10.93 -5.94
C THR A 286 7.88 -12.05 -5.70
N PHE A 287 8.87 -11.82 -4.84
CA PHE A 287 9.87 -12.84 -4.51
C PHE A 287 9.24 -14.07 -3.84
N GLY A 288 8.46 -13.87 -2.79
CA GLY A 288 7.79 -14.97 -2.06
C GLY A 288 6.78 -15.72 -2.93
N GLY A 289 6.04 -14.97 -3.76
CA GLY A 289 5.10 -15.53 -4.71
C GLY A 289 5.80 -16.42 -5.74
N MET A 290 6.91 -15.96 -6.33
CA MET A 290 7.69 -16.75 -7.28
C MET A 290 8.29 -18.02 -6.66
N VAL A 291 8.74 -17.97 -5.40
CA VAL A 291 9.23 -19.16 -4.69
C VAL A 291 8.14 -20.23 -4.57
N ILE A 292 6.96 -19.85 -4.08
CA ILE A 292 5.84 -20.79 -3.92
C ILE A 292 5.18 -21.15 -5.26
N GLN A 293 5.27 -20.28 -6.26
CA GLN A 293 4.73 -20.53 -7.60
C GLN A 293 5.35 -21.77 -8.26
N MET A 294 6.54 -22.24 -7.86
CA MET A 294 7.06 -23.52 -8.31
C MET A 294 6.08 -24.68 -8.04
N MET A 295 5.25 -24.58 -6.99
CA MET A 295 4.20 -25.57 -6.72
C MET A 295 3.12 -25.63 -7.80
N THR A 296 2.92 -24.58 -8.59
CA THR A 296 1.98 -24.58 -9.73
C THR A 296 2.37 -25.58 -10.81
N MET A 297 3.65 -25.99 -10.87
CA MET A 297 4.11 -27.09 -11.72
C MET A 297 3.42 -28.42 -11.40
N PHE A 298 2.94 -28.59 -10.18
CA PHE A 298 2.18 -29.77 -9.76
C PHE A 298 0.68 -29.49 -9.75
N ILE A 299 0.26 -28.35 -9.19
CA ILE A 299 -1.15 -28.03 -8.98
C ILE A 299 -1.91 -27.94 -10.32
N VAL A 300 -1.37 -27.21 -11.30
CA VAL A 300 -2.04 -27.02 -12.60
C VAL A 300 -2.24 -28.34 -13.36
N PRO A 301 -1.23 -29.21 -13.55
CA PRO A 301 -1.44 -30.50 -14.21
C PRO A 301 -2.38 -31.42 -13.43
N ILE A 302 -2.34 -31.43 -12.09
CA ILE A 302 -3.28 -32.23 -11.28
C ILE A 302 -4.72 -31.76 -11.53
N LEU A 303 -4.97 -30.46 -11.50
CA LEU A 303 -6.30 -29.90 -11.76
C LEU A 303 -6.78 -30.15 -13.20
N GLN A 304 -5.87 -30.05 -14.19
CA GLN A 304 -6.16 -30.37 -15.59
C GLN A 304 -6.49 -31.86 -15.78
N CYS A 305 -5.71 -32.74 -15.15
CA CYS A 305 -5.95 -34.18 -15.18
C CYS A 305 -7.30 -34.52 -14.56
N TRP A 306 -7.59 -33.98 -13.37
CA TRP A 306 -8.86 -34.19 -12.68
C TRP A 306 -10.07 -33.74 -13.52
N TRP A 307 -9.99 -32.58 -14.16
CA TRP A 307 -11.05 -32.10 -15.03
C TRP A 307 -11.24 -33.01 -16.25
N ARG A 308 -10.16 -33.39 -16.94
CA ARG A 308 -10.22 -34.18 -18.18
C ARG A 308 -10.63 -35.63 -17.95
N GLU A 309 -10.19 -36.25 -16.86
CA GLU A 309 -10.70 -37.54 -16.40
C GLU A 309 -12.22 -37.48 -16.15
N GLY A 310 -12.70 -36.41 -15.53
CA GLY A 310 -14.13 -36.18 -15.31
C GLY A 310 -14.94 -36.13 -16.62
N VAL A 311 -14.37 -35.58 -17.69
CA VAL A 311 -15.01 -35.54 -19.02
C VAL A 311 -15.09 -36.94 -19.63
N ILE A 312 -14.01 -37.73 -19.59
CA ILE A 312 -14.00 -39.11 -20.11
C ILE A 312 -14.98 -40.00 -19.34
N ARG A 313 -14.96 -39.94 -18.01
CA ARG A 313 -15.88 -40.72 -17.16
C ARG A 313 -17.34 -40.40 -17.43
N LYS A 314 -17.65 -39.15 -17.82
CA LYS A 314 -19.01 -38.76 -18.21
C LYS A 314 -19.40 -39.32 -19.57
N LYS A 315 -18.47 -39.36 -20.53
CA LYS A 315 -18.67 -40.00 -21.85
C LYS A 315 -18.90 -41.51 -21.71
N GLU A 316 -18.06 -42.20 -20.94
CA GLU A 316 -18.20 -43.64 -20.67
C GLU A 316 -19.56 -43.98 -20.03
N LYS A 317 -20.00 -43.20 -19.02
CA LYS A 317 -21.32 -43.37 -18.40
C LYS A 317 -22.48 -43.10 -19.37
N GLN A 318 -22.33 -42.18 -20.33
CA GLN A 318 -23.35 -41.93 -21.34
C GLN A 318 -23.40 -43.05 -22.38
N GLN A 319 -22.27 -43.56 -22.83
CA GLN A 319 -22.21 -44.74 -23.71
C GLN A 319 -22.83 -45.97 -23.04
N ALA A 320 -22.46 -46.27 -21.79
CA ALA A 320 -23.03 -47.40 -21.05
C ALA A 320 -24.56 -47.31 -20.92
N LYS A 321 -25.12 -46.10 -20.73
CA LYS A 321 -26.58 -45.90 -20.72
C LYS A 321 -27.21 -46.14 -22.09
N ILE A 322 -26.59 -45.72 -23.17
CA ILE A 322 -27.12 -45.91 -24.54
C ILE A 322 -27.13 -47.40 -24.90
N THR A 323 -26.06 -48.13 -24.57
CA THR A 323 -25.97 -49.58 -24.79
C THR A 323 -26.99 -50.37 -23.96
N ASP A 324 -27.38 -49.89 -22.78
CA ASP A 324 -28.48 -50.48 -21.99
C ASP A 324 -29.87 -50.25 -22.63
N TYR A 325 -30.09 -49.12 -23.31
CA TYR A 325 -31.35 -48.85 -24.03
C TYR A 325 -31.49 -49.63 -25.34
N GLU A 326 -30.39 -49.95 -26.01
CA GLU A 326 -30.41 -50.77 -27.25
C GLU A 326 -30.52 -52.28 -26.97
N ASN A 327 -30.30 -52.72 -25.72
CA ASN A 327 -30.39 -54.12 -25.30
C ASN A 327 -31.72 -54.47 -24.60
N ILE A 328 -32.72 -53.59 -24.63
CA ILE A 328 -34.10 -53.80 -24.15
C ILE A 328 -35.05 -53.78 -25.36
#